data_AF-A0A7J6GF00-F1
#
_entry.id   AF-A0A7J6GF00-F1
#
_cell.length_a   1.000
_cell.length_b   1.000
_cell.length_c   1.000
_cell.angle_alpha   90.00
_cell.angle_beta   90.00
_cell.angle_gamma   90.00
#
_symmetry.space_group_name_H-M   'P 1'
#
loop_
_entity.id
_entity.type
_entity.pdbx_description
1 polymer ?
#
loop_
_entity_poly.entity_id
_entity_poly.type
_entity_poly.pdbx_seq_one_letter_code
_entity_poly.pdbx_strand_id
1 'polypeptide(L)'
;MNPPTRTHTHPREPSHPHPPPDWNRRTVIAPTRRSSPTIDHPPATNSRFIIGDDCISIGDGTRDLEITKVVCGPGHGISIGSLGKYENEQPVEGIIVKNCTFKGTSNGVRIKTWQASRDGIARDMHFSDLIMDNVETPISIDQEYCPWGVCSQFKGKPSKIKLSDISFKNIKGTCSTPVGIKLVCGGYGCKDVKLSGIDLKYNGKDGKLTSICKNVKPSVSGYMNPSACSH
;
A
#
# COMPACT_ATOMS: atom_id res chain seq x y z
N MET A 1 41.33 -70.20 3.89
CA MET A 1 41.47 -68.82 3.39
C MET A 1 40.32 -68.57 2.42
N ASN A 2 39.30 -67.83 2.84
CA ASN A 2 38.16 -67.43 2.00
C ASN A 2 38.24 -65.91 1.77
N PRO A 3 38.08 -65.41 0.55
CA PRO A 3 37.68 -64.02 0.34
C PRO A 3 36.14 -63.91 0.33
N PRO A 4 35.53 -62.90 0.97
CA PRO A 4 34.09 -62.68 0.88
C PRO A 4 33.75 -61.81 -0.34
N THR A 5 32.85 -62.31 -1.19
CA THR A 5 32.24 -61.56 -2.29
C THR A 5 30.96 -60.85 -1.83
N ARG A 6 31.05 -59.51 -1.84
CA ARG A 6 30.03 -58.46 -2.04
C ARG A 6 28.54 -58.79 -1.79
N THR A 7 27.99 -58.12 -0.78
CA THR A 7 26.55 -57.93 -0.55
C THR A 7 25.95 -56.93 -1.54
N HIS A 8 24.77 -57.26 -2.06
CA HIS A 8 23.91 -56.39 -2.86
C HIS A 8 23.21 -55.36 -1.98
N THR A 9 23.23 -54.08 -2.38
CA THR A 9 22.36 -53.03 -1.83
C THR A 9 21.49 -52.46 -2.93
N HIS A 10 20.17 -52.55 -2.76
CA HIS A 10 19.16 -51.93 -3.61
C HIS A 10 19.35 -50.40 -3.71
N PRO A 11 19.15 -49.78 -4.88
CA PRO A 11 19.03 -48.32 -4.97
C PRO A 11 17.67 -47.87 -4.41
N ARG A 12 17.69 -46.84 -3.56
CA ARG A 12 16.48 -46.14 -3.08
C ARG A 12 15.85 -45.35 -4.23
N GLU A 13 14.52 -45.36 -4.29
CA GLU A 13 13.74 -44.50 -5.18
C GLU A 13 14.04 -43.01 -4.95
N PRO A 14 14.03 -42.16 -5.99
CA PRO A 14 14.16 -40.71 -5.81
C PRO A 14 12.87 -40.12 -5.23
N SER A 15 13.02 -39.39 -4.14
CA SER A 15 12.00 -38.50 -3.59
C SER A 15 11.45 -37.55 -4.65
N HIS A 16 10.12 -37.41 -4.71
CA HIS A 16 9.42 -36.43 -5.52
C HIS A 16 10.06 -35.02 -5.40
N PRO A 17 10.30 -34.31 -6.52
CA PRO A 17 10.81 -32.95 -6.45
C PRO A 17 9.74 -32.02 -5.86
N HIS A 18 10.12 -31.29 -4.82
CA HIS A 18 9.40 -30.09 -4.41
C HIS A 18 9.22 -29.17 -5.63
N PRO A 19 8.05 -28.53 -5.80
CA PRO A 19 7.88 -27.57 -6.89
C PRO A 19 8.96 -26.48 -6.78
N PRO A 20 9.52 -26.02 -7.90
CA PRO A 20 10.56 -25.00 -7.89
C PRO A 20 10.00 -23.72 -7.25
N PRO A 21 10.85 -22.95 -6.53
CA PRO A 21 10.44 -21.65 -6.02
C PRO A 21 9.91 -20.79 -7.19
N ASP A 22 8.77 -20.14 -6.98
CA ASP A 22 8.17 -19.22 -7.96
C ASP A 22 9.07 -17.97 -8.09
N TRP A 23 9.87 -17.93 -9.16
CA TRP A 23 10.83 -16.87 -9.43
C TRP A 23 10.18 -15.56 -9.92
N ASN A 24 8.86 -15.52 -10.11
CA ASN A 24 8.17 -14.31 -10.58
C ASN A 24 7.65 -13.40 -9.46
N ARG A 25 7.57 -13.89 -8.22
CA ARG A 25 7.14 -13.06 -7.09
C ARG A 25 8.33 -12.36 -6.43
N ARG A 26 8.37 -11.04 -6.50
CA ARG A 26 9.34 -10.26 -5.72
C ARG A 26 8.79 -10.06 -4.32
N THR A 27 9.45 -10.60 -3.30
CA THR A 27 9.07 -10.38 -1.90
C THR A 27 10.03 -9.40 -1.23
N VAL A 28 9.51 -8.29 -0.72
CA VAL A 28 10.23 -7.36 0.15
C VAL A 28 9.88 -7.68 1.60
N ILE A 29 10.87 -8.17 2.35
CA ILE A 29 10.76 -8.48 3.78
C ILE A 29 11.78 -7.62 4.55
N ALA A 30 11.34 -6.89 5.56
CA ALA A 30 12.27 -6.19 6.45
C ALA A 30 13.00 -7.19 7.38
N PRO A 31 14.30 -7.01 7.66
CA PRO A 31 15.05 -7.88 8.57
C PRO A 31 14.48 -7.81 10.00
N THR A 32 14.35 -8.98 10.65
CA THR A 32 13.71 -9.15 11.96
C THR A 32 14.57 -8.69 13.16
N ARG A 33 15.48 -7.74 13.01
CA ARG A 33 16.30 -7.22 14.13
C ARG A 33 16.23 -5.72 14.25
N ARG A 34 16.02 -5.25 15.49
CA ARG A 34 16.15 -3.86 15.91
C ARG A 34 17.52 -3.32 15.50
N SER A 35 17.52 -2.41 14.54
CA SER A 35 18.54 -1.37 14.47
C SER A 35 17.83 -0.11 14.02
N SER A 36 17.26 0.60 14.99
CA SER A 36 17.01 2.03 14.84
C SER A 36 18.38 2.71 14.70
N PRO A 37 18.64 3.50 13.66
CA PRO A 37 19.63 4.54 13.78
C PRO A 37 18.99 5.65 14.62
N THR A 38 19.39 5.74 15.89
CA THR A 38 19.23 6.97 16.68
C THR A 38 20.14 8.03 16.04
N ILE A 39 19.56 9.10 15.52
CA ILE A 39 20.28 10.37 15.38
C ILE A 39 19.82 11.23 16.56
N ASP A 40 20.64 11.26 17.60
CA ASP A 40 20.58 12.27 18.66
C ASP A 40 21.08 13.59 18.08
N HIS A 41 20.26 14.65 18.13
CA HIS A 41 20.66 16.04 18.43
C HIS A 41 19.42 16.93 18.71
N PRO A 42 19.36 17.67 19.85
CA PRO A 42 18.34 18.69 20.13
C PRO A 42 18.90 20.12 19.89
N PRO A 43 18.11 21.19 20.12
CA PRO A 43 16.88 21.59 19.46
C PRO A 43 17.12 22.80 18.53
N ALA A 44 16.69 22.73 17.27
CA ALA A 44 16.59 23.90 16.40
C ALA A 44 15.16 24.46 16.46
N THR A 45 15.07 25.74 16.78
CA THR A 45 13.85 26.55 16.89
C THR A 45 12.88 26.34 15.73
N ASN A 46 11.69 25.85 16.06
CA ASN A 46 10.41 26.05 15.36
C ASN A 46 10.41 26.03 13.81
N SER A 47 10.97 24.97 13.22
CA SER A 47 10.77 24.62 11.81
C SER A 47 10.81 23.10 11.65
N ARG A 48 9.66 22.43 11.78
CA ARG A 48 9.54 20.97 11.51
C ARG A 48 9.55 20.73 10.01
N PHE A 49 10.74 20.65 9.41
CA PHE A 49 10.91 20.06 8.08
C PHE A 49 11.18 18.56 8.24
N ILE A 50 10.15 17.72 8.10
CA ILE A 50 10.30 16.26 7.99
C ILE A 50 10.42 15.92 6.50
N ILE A 51 11.65 15.79 6.00
CA ILE A 51 11.89 15.28 4.64
C ILE A 51 11.90 13.75 4.73
N GLY A 52 10.72 13.14 4.74
CA GLY A 52 10.57 11.70 4.53
C GLY A 52 9.64 11.49 3.35
N ASP A 53 10.18 11.06 2.22
CA ASP A 53 9.37 10.68 1.05
C ASP A 53 8.66 9.33 1.32
N ASP A 54 8.17 8.65 0.28
CA ASP A 54 7.56 7.32 0.39
C ASP A 54 8.54 6.31 1.04
N CYS A 55 8.03 5.54 2.01
CA CYS A 55 8.73 4.39 2.59
C CYS A 55 9.03 3.34 1.51
N ILE A 56 8.04 3.07 0.67
CA ILE A 56 8.16 2.29 -0.56
C ILE A 56 7.31 2.97 -1.62
N SER A 57 7.91 3.23 -2.79
CA SER A 57 7.23 3.78 -3.97
C SER A 57 7.17 2.72 -5.06
N ILE A 58 5.97 2.48 -5.60
CA ILE A 58 5.70 1.47 -6.62
C ILE A 58 5.34 2.18 -7.92
N GLY A 59 6.24 2.10 -8.91
CA GLY A 59 6.10 2.73 -10.21
C GLY A 59 5.41 1.85 -11.26
N ASP A 60 5.30 2.40 -12.47
CA ASP A 60 4.72 1.72 -13.63
C ASP A 60 5.44 0.39 -13.95
N GLY A 61 4.70 -0.55 -14.53
CA GLY A 61 5.21 -1.87 -14.91
C GLY A 61 5.49 -2.85 -13.76
N THR A 62 5.28 -2.44 -12.51
CA THR A 62 5.46 -3.35 -11.36
C THR A 62 4.39 -4.44 -11.36
N ARG A 63 4.82 -5.70 -11.29
CA ARG A 63 3.94 -6.87 -11.20
C ARG A 63 4.36 -7.82 -10.09
N ASP A 64 3.39 -8.52 -9.51
CA ASP A 64 3.60 -9.65 -8.58
C ASP A 64 4.55 -9.30 -7.41
N LEU A 65 4.27 -8.17 -6.76
CA LEU A 65 5.07 -7.63 -5.66
C LEU A 65 4.38 -7.87 -4.32
N GLU A 66 5.06 -8.56 -3.42
CA GLU A 66 4.61 -8.78 -2.04
C GLU A 66 5.50 -8.00 -1.06
N ILE A 67 4.89 -7.13 -0.26
CA ILE A 67 5.54 -6.36 0.80
C ILE A 67 5.00 -6.85 2.14
N THR A 68 5.88 -7.32 3.01
CA THR A 68 5.44 -7.79 4.33
C THR A 68 6.42 -7.52 5.47
N LYS A 69 5.87 -7.35 6.68
CA LYS A 69 6.63 -7.14 7.93
C LYS A 69 7.47 -5.85 7.93
N VAL A 70 7.07 -4.86 7.15
CA VAL A 70 7.75 -3.56 7.07
C VAL A 70 7.21 -2.63 8.15
N VAL A 71 8.11 -1.87 8.79
CA VAL A 71 7.75 -0.75 9.66
C VAL A 71 8.18 0.55 8.97
N CYS A 72 7.22 1.41 8.63
CA CYS A 72 7.43 2.68 7.96
C CYS A 72 7.24 3.83 8.95
N GLY A 73 8.15 4.81 8.97
CA GLY A 73 7.93 6.06 9.68
C GLY A 73 9.18 6.81 10.14
N PRO A 74 9.14 8.15 10.23
CA PRO A 74 8.22 9.09 9.57
C PRO A 74 8.37 9.11 8.03
N GLY A 75 7.41 9.69 7.30
CA GLY A 75 7.46 9.83 5.83
C GLY A 75 6.09 9.72 5.15
N HIS A 76 6.03 9.35 3.87
CA HIS A 76 4.77 9.29 3.12
C HIS A 76 4.04 7.94 3.11
N GLY A 77 4.58 6.90 3.76
CA GLY A 77 3.98 5.56 3.77
C GLY A 77 4.31 4.74 2.52
N ILE A 78 3.49 3.73 2.20
CA ILE A 78 3.67 2.91 1.00
C ILE A 78 2.74 3.45 -0.08
N SER A 79 3.33 3.88 -1.20
CA SER A 79 2.59 4.52 -2.29
C SER A 79 2.70 3.73 -3.60
N ILE A 80 1.56 3.56 -4.27
CA ILE A 80 1.47 3.16 -5.67
C ILE A 80 1.33 4.43 -6.49
N GLY A 81 2.25 4.63 -7.43
CA GLY A 81 2.35 5.80 -8.29
C GLY A 81 3.38 6.83 -7.83
N SER A 82 3.39 8.04 -8.40
CA SER A 82 2.30 8.58 -9.22
C SER A 82 2.21 7.93 -10.60
N LEU A 83 1.04 7.43 -10.97
CA LEU A 83 0.77 6.85 -12.29
C LEU A 83 0.09 7.85 -13.22
N GLY A 84 0.28 7.67 -14.51
CA GLY A 84 -0.39 8.37 -15.61
C GLY A 84 0.26 9.69 -16.02
N LYS A 85 1.53 9.91 -15.65
CA LYS A 85 2.28 11.10 -16.06
C LYS A 85 2.86 10.94 -17.46
N TYR A 86 3.40 9.76 -17.74
CA TYR A 86 4.13 9.47 -18.96
C TYR A 86 3.24 8.72 -19.97
N GLU A 87 3.62 8.81 -21.24
CA GLU A 87 2.98 8.01 -22.28
C GLU A 87 3.47 6.56 -22.20
N ASN A 88 2.59 5.61 -22.52
CA ASN A 88 2.89 4.17 -22.58
C ASN A 88 3.36 3.55 -21.25
N GLU A 89 2.97 4.12 -20.11
CA GLU A 89 3.17 3.50 -18.80
C GLU A 89 2.58 2.07 -18.78
N GLN A 90 3.37 1.14 -18.26
CA GLN A 90 2.97 -0.26 -18.20
C GLN A 90 2.02 -0.51 -17.01
N PRO A 91 1.11 -1.51 -17.11
CA PRO A 91 0.20 -1.83 -16.03
C PRO A 91 0.91 -2.15 -14.71
N VAL A 92 0.29 -1.73 -13.60
CA VAL A 92 0.67 -2.13 -12.24
C VAL A 92 -0.35 -3.15 -11.71
N GLU A 93 0.10 -4.36 -11.37
CA GLU A 93 -0.82 -5.45 -11.01
C GLU A 93 -0.22 -6.46 -10.03
N GLY A 94 -1.05 -7.15 -9.26
CA GLY A 94 -0.60 -8.19 -8.32
C GLY A 94 0.20 -7.63 -7.16
N ILE A 95 -0.26 -6.53 -6.54
CA ILE A 95 0.43 -5.89 -5.41
C ILE A 95 -0.19 -6.34 -4.10
N ILE A 96 0.61 -6.92 -3.22
CA ILE A 96 0.18 -7.34 -1.88
C ILE A 96 1.00 -6.58 -0.84
N VAL A 97 0.34 -5.85 0.05
CA VAL A 97 0.97 -5.25 1.24
C VAL A 97 0.31 -5.85 2.47
N LYS A 98 1.07 -6.58 3.28
CA LYS A 98 0.50 -7.25 4.46
C LYS A 98 1.39 -7.27 5.69
N ASN A 99 0.78 -7.22 6.88
CA ASN A 99 1.52 -7.26 8.16
C ASN A 99 2.53 -6.12 8.30
N CYS A 100 2.16 -4.88 7.97
CA CYS A 100 3.04 -3.72 8.05
C CYS A 100 2.55 -2.72 9.11
N THR A 101 3.47 -1.95 9.67
CA THR A 101 3.19 -0.92 10.68
C THR A 101 3.64 0.45 10.18
N PHE A 102 2.79 1.46 10.35
CA PHE A 102 3.05 2.84 9.92
C PHE A 102 3.05 3.75 11.14
N LYS A 103 4.10 4.57 11.29
CA LYS A 103 4.33 5.42 12.46
C LYS A 103 4.59 6.86 12.05
N GLY A 104 3.69 7.78 12.41
CA GLY A 104 3.86 9.21 12.13
C GLY A 104 4.05 9.53 10.65
N THR A 105 3.48 8.73 9.75
CA THR A 105 3.51 8.97 8.31
C THR A 105 2.33 9.82 7.86
N SER A 106 2.47 10.52 6.73
CA SER A 106 1.33 11.26 6.15
C SER A 106 0.28 10.33 5.55
N ASN A 107 0.68 9.14 5.10
CA ASN A 107 -0.27 8.12 4.66
C ASN A 107 0.15 6.75 5.18
N GLY A 108 -0.81 5.85 5.32
CA GLY A 108 -0.51 4.43 5.50
C GLY A 108 -0.21 3.83 4.15
N VAL A 109 -1.28 3.43 3.46
CA VAL A 109 -1.23 2.95 2.08
C VAL A 109 -1.95 3.93 1.16
N ARG A 110 -1.32 4.27 0.04
CA ARG A 110 -1.79 5.31 -0.88
C ARG A 110 -1.69 4.86 -2.34
N ILE A 111 -2.73 5.12 -3.13
CA ILE A 111 -2.68 5.01 -4.59
C ILE A 111 -2.84 6.44 -5.15
N LYS A 112 -1.87 6.92 -5.91
CA LYS A 112 -1.84 8.28 -6.49
C LYS A 112 -1.77 8.21 -8.02
N THR A 113 -2.74 8.82 -8.71
CA THR A 113 -2.73 8.93 -10.17
C THR A 113 -2.94 10.37 -10.58
N TRP A 114 -2.17 10.85 -11.56
CA TRP A 114 -2.21 12.23 -12.02
C TRP A 114 -3.62 12.66 -12.46
N GLN A 115 -4.02 13.87 -12.06
CA GLN A 115 -5.15 14.53 -12.70
C GLN A 115 -4.86 14.73 -14.18
N ALA A 116 -5.87 14.55 -15.03
CA ALA A 116 -5.73 14.62 -16.49
C ALA A 116 -4.65 13.69 -17.05
N SER A 117 -4.46 12.53 -16.40
CA SER A 117 -3.46 11.55 -16.79
C SER A 117 -3.63 10.99 -18.20
N ARG A 118 -2.54 10.38 -18.69
CA ARG A 118 -2.57 9.44 -19.80
C ARG A 118 -3.32 8.17 -19.43
N ASP A 119 -3.74 7.41 -20.44
CA ASP A 119 -4.40 6.13 -20.24
C ASP A 119 -3.46 5.10 -19.61
N GLY A 120 -4.00 4.24 -18.74
CA GLY A 120 -3.24 3.21 -18.05
C GLY A 120 -4.13 2.39 -17.11
N ILE A 121 -3.54 1.36 -16.50
CA ILE A 121 -4.28 0.39 -15.67
C ILE A 121 -3.48 0.12 -14.40
N ALA A 122 -4.14 0.16 -13.25
CA ALA A 122 -3.63 -0.44 -12.03
C ALA A 122 -4.74 -1.27 -11.36
N ARG A 123 -4.46 -2.54 -11.08
CA ARG A 123 -5.48 -3.51 -10.63
C ARG A 123 -4.90 -4.56 -9.70
N ASP A 124 -5.75 -5.35 -9.05
CA ASP A 124 -5.30 -6.49 -8.22
C ASP A 124 -4.30 -6.02 -7.15
N MET A 125 -4.79 -5.16 -6.26
CA MET A 125 -3.99 -4.53 -5.20
C MET A 125 -4.63 -4.72 -3.84
N HIS A 126 -3.92 -5.40 -2.94
CA HIS A 126 -4.49 -5.89 -1.69
C HIS A 126 -3.64 -5.47 -0.49
N PHE A 127 -4.26 -4.70 0.40
CA PHE A 127 -3.66 -4.14 1.61
C PHE A 127 -4.32 -4.79 2.83
N SER A 128 -3.57 -5.53 3.64
CA SER A 128 -4.15 -6.33 4.73
C SER A 128 -3.32 -6.34 6.00
N ASP A 129 -3.98 -6.46 7.16
CA ASP A 129 -3.31 -6.62 8.46
C ASP A 129 -2.31 -5.48 8.74
N LEU A 130 -2.79 -4.24 8.65
CA LEU A 130 -1.96 -3.04 8.78
C LEU A 130 -2.21 -2.33 10.10
N ILE A 131 -1.14 -1.90 10.75
CA ILE A 131 -1.18 -1.15 12.01
C ILE A 131 -0.79 0.30 11.78
N MET A 132 -1.65 1.22 12.22
CA MET A 132 -1.48 2.66 12.09
C MET A 132 -1.18 3.26 13.46
N ASP A 133 -0.12 4.05 13.54
CA ASP A 133 0.28 4.77 14.75
C ASP A 133 0.48 6.24 14.39
N ASN A 134 -0.52 7.05 14.72
CA ASN A 134 -0.54 8.49 14.49
C ASN A 134 -0.28 8.89 13.02
N VAL A 135 -0.95 8.18 12.09
CA VAL A 135 -0.82 8.41 10.64
C VAL A 135 -1.82 9.47 10.18
N GLU A 136 -1.45 10.39 9.28
CA GLU A 136 -2.38 11.46 8.89
C GLU A 136 -3.61 10.92 8.16
N THR A 137 -3.43 10.25 7.02
CA THR A 137 -4.51 9.56 6.28
C THR A 137 -4.15 8.09 6.02
N PRO A 138 -4.59 7.15 6.87
CA PRO A 138 -4.23 5.73 6.76
C PRO A 138 -4.49 5.07 5.40
N ILE A 139 -5.64 5.36 4.79
CA ILE A 139 -6.09 4.72 3.55
C ILE A 139 -6.41 5.82 2.53
N SER A 140 -5.73 5.81 1.39
CA SER A 140 -5.89 6.85 0.37
C SER A 140 -5.90 6.30 -1.06
N ILE A 141 -6.92 6.67 -1.83
CA ILE A 141 -6.91 6.67 -3.31
C ILE A 141 -7.11 8.12 -3.74
N ASP A 142 -6.18 8.63 -4.54
CA ASP A 142 -6.19 10.00 -5.03
C ASP A 142 -5.96 10.03 -6.55
N GLN A 143 -7.06 10.07 -7.30
CA GLN A 143 -7.06 10.24 -8.74
C GLN A 143 -7.09 11.72 -9.19
N GLU A 144 -6.91 12.64 -8.25
CA GLU A 144 -6.79 14.09 -8.49
C GLU A 144 -5.39 14.59 -8.12
N TYR A 145 -4.40 13.67 -8.08
CA TYR A 145 -3.05 13.98 -7.66
C TYR A 145 -2.43 15.05 -8.56
N CYS A 146 -2.05 16.17 -7.94
CA CYS A 146 -1.56 17.37 -8.60
C CYS A 146 -0.46 18.03 -7.75
N PRO A 147 0.75 17.45 -7.72
CA PRO A 147 1.82 18.00 -6.89
C PRO A 147 2.13 19.44 -7.34
N TRP A 148 2.20 20.35 -6.38
CA TRP A 148 2.53 21.77 -6.58
C TRP A 148 1.59 22.53 -7.54
N GLY A 149 0.39 22.01 -7.81
CA GLY A 149 -0.59 22.69 -8.65
C GLY A 149 -0.21 22.75 -10.14
N VAL A 150 0.80 22.00 -10.59
CA VAL A 150 1.29 22.02 -11.99
C VAL A 150 0.30 21.48 -13.02
N CYS A 151 -0.81 20.91 -12.55
CA CYS A 151 -1.90 20.41 -13.36
C CYS A 151 -3.18 21.27 -13.23
N SER A 152 -3.10 22.43 -12.57
CA SER A 152 -4.23 23.33 -12.30
C SER A 152 -4.95 23.79 -13.57
N GLN A 153 -4.23 23.93 -14.68
CA GLN A 153 -4.78 24.20 -16.01
C GLN A 153 -5.71 23.09 -16.53
N PHE A 154 -5.70 21.91 -15.91
CA PHE A 154 -6.55 20.77 -16.25
C PHE A 154 -7.61 20.47 -15.19
N LYS A 155 -7.96 21.46 -14.35
CA LYS A 155 -8.98 21.32 -13.32
C LYS A 155 -10.27 20.71 -13.88
N GLY A 156 -10.79 19.70 -13.21
CA GLY A 156 -12.01 18.99 -13.62
C GLY A 156 -11.80 17.90 -14.68
N LYS A 157 -10.60 17.77 -15.28
CA LYS A 157 -10.27 16.62 -16.14
C LYS A 157 -9.89 15.42 -15.27
N PRO A 158 -10.63 14.31 -15.35
CA PRO A 158 -10.37 13.16 -14.50
C PRO A 158 -9.07 12.46 -14.89
N SER A 159 -8.48 11.72 -13.95
CA SER A 159 -7.51 10.69 -14.30
C SER A 159 -8.14 9.65 -15.22
N LYS A 160 -7.37 9.19 -16.21
CA LYS A 160 -7.71 8.10 -17.12
C LYS A 160 -7.14 6.75 -16.69
N ILE A 161 -6.36 6.70 -15.61
CA ILE A 161 -5.90 5.44 -15.03
C ILE A 161 -7.11 4.66 -14.52
N LYS A 162 -7.33 3.46 -15.05
CA LYS A 162 -8.40 2.57 -14.60
C LYS A 162 -7.94 1.82 -13.36
N LEU A 163 -8.66 2.03 -12.26
CA LEU A 163 -8.45 1.35 -10.99
C LEU A 163 -9.52 0.30 -10.77
N SER A 164 -9.11 -0.95 -10.51
CA SER A 164 -10.05 -2.07 -10.29
C SER A 164 -9.50 -3.13 -9.34
N ASP A 165 -10.38 -3.84 -8.64
CA ASP A 165 -10.04 -4.93 -7.71
C ASP A 165 -8.99 -4.52 -6.68
N ILE A 166 -9.44 -3.69 -5.75
CA ILE A 166 -8.61 -3.11 -4.70
C ILE A 166 -9.23 -3.46 -3.36
N SER A 167 -8.48 -4.02 -2.43
CA SER A 167 -9.02 -4.32 -1.10
C SER A 167 -8.18 -3.76 0.03
N PHE A 168 -8.86 -3.21 1.04
CA PHE A 168 -8.28 -2.83 2.32
C PHE A 168 -8.93 -3.68 3.42
N LYS A 169 -8.14 -4.47 4.14
CA LYS A 169 -8.64 -5.46 5.10
C LYS A 169 -7.90 -5.41 6.43
N ASN A 170 -8.62 -5.47 7.54
CA ASN A 170 -8.04 -5.55 8.90
C ASN A 170 -6.99 -4.45 9.14
N ILE A 171 -7.38 -3.19 8.93
CA ILE A 171 -6.50 -2.03 9.14
C ILE A 171 -6.93 -1.35 10.44
N LYS A 172 -6.00 -1.23 11.38
CA LYS A 172 -6.31 -0.80 12.74
C LYS A 172 -5.33 0.24 13.26
N GLY A 173 -5.77 1.03 14.24
CA GLY A 173 -4.88 1.90 15.01
C GLY A 173 -5.35 3.35 15.02
N THR A 174 -4.43 4.30 14.86
CA THR A 174 -4.71 5.72 15.11
C THR A 174 -4.34 6.67 13.98
N CYS A 175 -5.14 7.73 13.85
CA CYS A 175 -4.97 8.81 12.89
C CYS A 175 -4.56 10.10 13.60
N SER A 176 -3.73 10.92 12.95
CA SER A 176 -3.39 12.29 13.39
C SER A 176 -4.24 13.38 12.73
N THR A 177 -5.06 13.03 11.73
CA THR A 177 -6.08 13.93 11.13
C THR A 177 -7.48 13.29 11.19
N PRO A 178 -8.57 14.08 11.07
CA PRO A 178 -9.94 13.54 11.14
C PRO A 178 -10.35 12.72 9.91
N VAL A 179 -9.52 12.59 8.87
CA VAL A 179 -9.83 11.80 7.67
C VAL A 179 -9.10 10.46 7.73
N GLY A 180 -9.83 9.40 8.10
CA GLY A 180 -9.26 8.05 8.19
C GLY A 180 -9.20 7.31 6.85
N ILE A 181 -10.18 7.59 5.99
CA ILE A 181 -10.34 6.95 4.67
C ILE A 181 -10.60 8.05 3.64
N LYS A 182 -9.78 8.12 2.60
CA LYS A 182 -9.98 9.03 1.46
C LYS A 182 -9.97 8.23 0.16
N LEU A 183 -11.11 8.07 -0.50
CA LEU A 183 -11.23 7.36 -1.77
C LEU A 183 -11.77 8.31 -2.85
N VAL A 184 -10.88 9.08 -3.45
CA VAL A 184 -11.20 10.05 -4.49
C VAL A 184 -10.87 9.47 -5.86
N CYS A 185 -11.88 8.97 -6.54
CA CYS A 185 -11.75 8.40 -7.88
C CYS A 185 -12.13 9.42 -8.97
N GLY A 186 -11.54 9.27 -10.14
CA GLY A 186 -11.81 10.07 -11.33
C GLY A 186 -13.22 9.84 -11.88
N GLY A 187 -13.56 10.50 -12.98
CA GLY A 187 -14.89 10.45 -13.59
C GLY A 187 -15.32 9.05 -14.06
N TYR A 188 -14.37 8.15 -14.33
CA TYR A 188 -14.65 6.74 -14.66
C TYR A 188 -14.91 5.86 -13.42
N GLY A 189 -14.66 6.40 -12.23
CA GLY A 189 -14.76 5.72 -10.95
C GLY A 189 -13.71 4.62 -10.72
N CYS A 190 -13.63 4.16 -9.47
CA CYS A 190 -12.87 2.95 -9.13
C CYS A 190 -13.82 1.76 -9.06
N LYS A 191 -13.42 0.63 -9.64
CA LYS A 191 -14.22 -0.60 -9.68
C LYS A 191 -13.78 -1.59 -8.62
N ASP A 192 -14.73 -2.34 -8.06
CA ASP A 192 -14.47 -3.44 -7.13
C ASP A 192 -13.54 -3.08 -5.95
N VAL A 193 -13.76 -1.90 -5.37
CA VAL A 193 -13.07 -1.47 -4.14
C VAL A 193 -13.74 -2.11 -2.94
N LYS A 194 -12.97 -2.76 -2.07
CA LYS A 194 -13.47 -3.51 -0.91
C LYS A 194 -12.85 -2.96 0.37
N LEU A 195 -13.69 -2.71 1.37
CA LEU A 195 -13.28 -2.33 2.73
C LEU A 195 -13.78 -3.40 3.70
N SER A 196 -12.88 -3.90 4.55
CA SER A 196 -13.26 -4.91 5.54
C SER A 196 -12.49 -4.79 6.85
N GLY A 197 -13.19 -4.71 7.99
CA GLY A 197 -12.54 -4.71 9.30
C GLY A 197 -11.61 -3.51 9.51
N ILE A 198 -12.07 -2.30 9.21
CA ILE A 198 -11.30 -1.07 9.44
C ILE A 198 -11.64 -0.54 10.84
N ASP A 199 -10.65 -0.38 11.71
CA ASP A 199 -10.82 0.14 13.08
C ASP A 199 -9.75 1.19 13.40
N LEU A 200 -10.05 2.42 12.99
CA LEU A 200 -9.19 3.58 13.17
C LEU A 200 -9.77 4.50 14.25
N LYS A 201 -8.90 5.18 14.98
CA LYS A 201 -9.27 6.16 16.00
C LYS A 201 -8.52 7.46 15.75
N TYR A 202 -9.23 8.58 15.76
CA TYR A 202 -8.58 9.88 15.64
C TYR A 202 -8.07 10.34 17.01
N ASN A 203 -6.79 10.69 17.10
CA ASN A 203 -6.17 11.15 18.36
C ASN A 203 -6.33 12.66 18.62
N GLY A 204 -6.77 13.43 17.63
CA GLY A 204 -6.88 14.88 17.75
C GLY A 204 -8.24 15.36 18.26
N LYS A 205 -8.41 16.69 18.23
CA LYS A 205 -9.61 17.39 18.74
C LYS A 205 -10.43 18.06 17.64
N ASP A 206 -9.96 18.03 16.40
CA ASP A 206 -10.48 18.84 15.28
C ASP A 206 -11.75 18.24 14.63
N GLY A 207 -12.50 17.44 15.40
CA GLY A 207 -13.76 16.84 14.96
C GLY A 207 -13.77 15.32 15.06
N LYS A 208 -14.73 14.73 14.34
CA LYS A 208 -14.93 13.27 14.32
C LYS A 208 -14.09 12.64 13.22
N LEU A 209 -13.70 11.39 13.42
CA LEU A 209 -13.10 10.57 12.38
C LEU A 209 -14.12 10.33 11.26
N THR A 210 -13.72 10.59 10.02
CA THR A 210 -14.60 10.58 8.84
C THR A 210 -13.96 9.86 7.66
N SER A 211 -14.82 9.53 6.69
CA SER A 211 -14.43 9.01 5.38
C SER A 211 -14.82 10.02 4.30
N ILE A 212 -13.96 10.20 3.29
CA ILE A 212 -14.24 11.00 2.09
C ILE A 212 -14.27 10.06 0.90
N CYS A 213 -15.34 10.07 0.11
CA CYS A 213 -15.40 9.35 -1.15
C CYS A 213 -15.92 10.19 -2.30
N LYS A 214 -15.40 9.91 -3.49
CA LYS A 214 -15.86 10.48 -4.75
C LYS A 214 -15.77 9.41 -5.84
N ASN A 215 -16.86 9.25 -6.60
CA ASN A 215 -16.95 8.31 -7.72
C ASN A 215 -16.53 6.86 -7.39
N VAL A 216 -16.88 6.38 -6.19
CA VAL A 216 -16.60 5.02 -5.76
C VAL A 216 -17.70 4.53 -4.84
N LYS A 217 -18.08 3.27 -5.00
CA LYS A 217 -19.05 2.58 -4.14
C LYS A 217 -18.36 1.34 -3.57
N PRO A 218 -17.61 1.47 -2.46
CA PRO A 218 -16.87 0.34 -1.93
C PRO A 218 -17.84 -0.71 -1.37
N SER A 219 -17.57 -1.99 -1.60
CA SER A 219 -18.24 -3.05 -0.86
C SER A 219 -17.68 -3.12 0.55
N VAL A 220 -18.54 -3.15 1.56
CA VAL A 220 -18.15 -3.03 2.97
C VAL A 220 -18.53 -4.31 3.70
N SER A 221 -17.66 -4.81 4.56
CA SER A 221 -17.93 -5.99 5.40
C SER A 221 -17.23 -5.90 6.75
N GLY A 222 -17.76 -6.57 7.76
CA GLY A 222 -17.18 -6.56 9.11
C GLY A 222 -17.26 -5.18 9.80
N TYR A 223 -16.44 -5.00 10.84
CA TYR A 223 -16.40 -3.75 11.61
C TYR A 223 -15.82 -2.59 10.79
N MET A 224 -16.38 -1.40 10.97
CA MET A 224 -15.94 -0.18 10.29
C MET A 224 -15.98 1.01 11.24
N ASN A 225 -14.81 1.59 11.50
CA ASN A 225 -14.62 2.88 12.12
C ASN A 225 -13.42 3.58 11.44
N PRO A 226 -13.60 4.72 10.75
CA PRO A 226 -14.89 5.38 10.50
C PRO A 226 -15.81 4.51 9.63
N SER A 227 -17.10 4.83 9.62
CA SER A 227 -18.02 4.26 8.64
C SER A 227 -17.45 4.47 7.24
N ALA A 228 -17.51 3.44 6.41
CA ALA A 228 -17.26 3.61 4.97
C ALA A 228 -18.26 4.61 4.38
N CYS A 229 -17.94 5.12 3.20
CA CYS A 229 -18.84 6.01 2.49
C CYS A 229 -20.14 5.29 2.15
N SER A 230 -21.22 5.69 2.83
CA SER A 230 -22.58 5.24 2.57
C SER A 230 -23.14 6.00 1.39
N HIS A 231 -23.64 5.28 0.39
CA HIS A 231 -24.63 5.81 -0.55
C HIS A 231 -25.98 5.20 -0.20
#